data_AF-A0A5M3MSY7-F1
#
_entry.id   AF-A0A5M3MSY7-F1
#
_cell.length_a   1.000
_cell.length_b   1.000
_cell.length_c   1.000
_cell.angle_alpha   90.00
_cell.angle_beta   90.00
_cell.angle_gamma   90.00
#
_symmetry.space_group_name_H-M   'P 1'
#
loop_
_entity.id
_entity.type
_entity.pdbx_description
1 polymer ?
#
loop_
_entity_poly.entity_id
_entity_poly.type
_entity_poly.pdbx_seq_one_letter_code
_entity_poly.pdbx_strand_id
1 'polypeptide(L)'
;MTTLESLPVELISDILSELDLETLVIVSNLSTRLRSVTSDPALNPWRRPISRFLYAPSSENTEKDARCLVSLSVRQYVPRQNWIDILSMAEPSFILLRATIPHLSLLHWEECFRRRFLPSWVKWKKDGSWRELYFLLLHRVWHRSRTFCSSEESWTKYIVLNRNGSANELESAARSFNALAMFDQLKIQANLAQYHTCARLVVSFADVRIIAIGVLRRAHHTYSINDNARSFLHPPGIERSFAEDKTSTGRGEEVGTDGHHNLADYRARSNYTRLAHPAPSLPHCQYPLYTPGGRDTRWLGDGMGEEGGMHWVGPLMVTAQITGGIEDLADNDLPLQGLDLLIGPGHNRFASFVFQDFLAIAPWMEDRITKFIQGQGLGN
;
A
#
# COMPACT_ATOMS: atom_id res chain seq x y z
N MET A 1 -39.86 -23.66 14.08
CA MET A 1 -39.13 -22.38 14.12
C MET A 1 -37.66 -22.69 14.28
N THR A 2 -36.84 -22.40 13.27
CA THR A 2 -35.37 -22.51 13.36
C THR A 2 -34.85 -21.31 14.14
N THR A 3 -34.29 -21.55 15.33
CA THR A 3 -33.65 -20.52 16.14
C THR A 3 -32.21 -20.31 15.66
N LEU A 4 -31.64 -19.12 15.85
CA LEU A 4 -30.23 -18.84 15.50
C LEU A 4 -29.27 -19.86 16.14
N GLU A 5 -29.60 -20.32 17.35
CA GLU A 5 -28.85 -21.35 18.08
C GLU A 5 -28.95 -22.75 17.45
N SER A 6 -29.80 -22.99 16.47
CA SER A 6 -29.81 -24.27 15.74
C SER A 6 -28.81 -24.32 14.58
N LEU A 7 -28.18 -23.19 14.22
CA LEU A 7 -27.25 -23.12 13.10
C LEU A 7 -25.83 -23.61 13.47
N PRO A 8 -25.07 -24.17 12.50
CA PRO A 8 -23.63 -24.39 12.62
C PRO A 8 -22.87 -23.12 13.05
N VAL A 9 -21.77 -23.30 13.80
CA VAL A 9 -21.01 -22.18 14.37
C VAL A 9 -20.32 -21.32 13.30
N GLU A 10 -20.02 -21.91 12.15
CA GLU A 10 -19.47 -21.25 10.97
C GLU A 10 -20.48 -20.25 10.40
N LEU A 11 -21.73 -20.67 10.20
CA LEU A 11 -22.79 -19.79 9.71
C LEU A 11 -23.13 -18.69 10.72
N ILE A 12 -23.10 -19.00 12.01
CA ILE A 12 -23.26 -17.98 13.06
C ILE A 12 -22.13 -16.96 12.95
N SER A 13 -20.88 -17.39 12.84
CA SER A 13 -19.73 -16.49 12.70
C SER A 13 -19.85 -15.60 11.46
N ASP A 14 -20.24 -16.17 10.31
CA ASP A 14 -20.43 -15.41 9.07
C ASP A 14 -21.51 -14.33 9.24
N ILE A 15 -22.67 -14.67 9.83
CA ILE A 15 -23.74 -13.70 10.13
C ILE A 15 -23.23 -12.61 11.08
N LEU A 16 -22.51 -12.99 12.14
CA LEU A 16 -21.95 -12.04 13.11
C LEU A 16 -20.90 -11.11 12.49
N SER A 17 -20.17 -11.58 11.47
CA SER A 17 -19.19 -10.78 10.75
C SER A 17 -19.81 -9.68 9.90
N GLU A 18 -21.12 -9.74 9.65
CA GLU A 18 -21.86 -8.69 8.94
C GLU A 18 -22.28 -7.51 9.81
N LEU A 19 -22.25 -7.68 11.13
CA LEU A 19 -22.64 -6.65 12.08
C LEU A 19 -21.59 -5.53 12.20
N ASP A 20 -22.04 -4.36 12.64
CA ASP A 20 -21.16 -3.29 13.12
C ASP A 20 -20.50 -3.66 14.46
N LEU A 21 -19.46 -2.91 14.86
CA LEU A 21 -18.67 -3.24 16.05
C LEU A 21 -19.50 -3.12 17.34
N GLU A 22 -20.39 -2.13 17.41
CA GLU A 22 -21.27 -1.93 18.57
C GLU A 22 -22.25 -3.09 18.72
N THR A 23 -22.98 -3.43 17.65
CA THR A 23 -23.94 -4.55 17.69
C THR A 23 -23.23 -5.87 17.96
N LEU A 24 -22.06 -6.13 17.36
CA LEU A 24 -21.30 -7.36 17.62
C LEU A 24 -20.89 -7.49 19.10
N VAL A 25 -20.50 -6.37 19.72
CA VAL A 25 -20.25 -6.32 21.16
C VAL A 25 -21.51 -6.68 21.94
N ILE A 26 -22.67 -6.10 21.61
CA ILE A 26 -23.92 -6.41 22.32
C ILE A 26 -24.25 -7.91 22.18
N VAL A 27 -24.25 -8.42 20.95
CA VAL A 27 -24.61 -9.81 20.61
C VAL A 27 -23.69 -10.82 21.28
N SER A 28 -22.39 -10.53 21.37
CA SER A 28 -21.41 -11.38 22.09
C SER A 28 -21.70 -11.54 23.59
N ASN A 29 -22.58 -10.70 24.17
CA ASN A 29 -22.97 -10.76 25.57
C ASN A 29 -24.38 -11.31 25.79
N LEU A 30 -25.14 -11.62 24.73
CA LEU A 30 -26.52 -12.11 24.84
C LEU A 30 -26.60 -13.60 25.20
N SER A 31 -25.61 -14.42 24.80
CA SER A 31 -25.59 -15.87 25.04
C SER A 31 -24.16 -16.38 25.21
N THR A 32 -23.97 -17.43 26.01
CA THR A 32 -22.68 -18.10 26.21
C THR A 32 -22.16 -18.72 24.91
N ARG A 33 -23.06 -19.25 24.07
CA ARG A 33 -22.72 -19.80 22.76
C ARG A 33 -22.21 -18.73 21.81
N LEU A 34 -22.91 -17.59 21.71
CA LEU A 34 -22.49 -16.47 20.88
C LEU A 34 -21.14 -15.94 21.35
N ARG A 35 -20.93 -15.82 22.67
CA ARG A 35 -19.63 -15.45 23.23
C ARG A 35 -18.54 -16.43 22.81
N SER A 36 -18.79 -17.74 22.92
CA SER A 36 -17.86 -18.79 22.50
C SER A 36 -17.47 -18.65 21.03
N VAL A 37 -18.44 -18.47 20.14
CA VAL A 37 -18.22 -18.27 18.69
C VAL A 37 -17.40 -17.01 18.44
N THR A 38 -17.72 -15.89 19.10
CA THR A 38 -16.98 -14.63 18.94
C THR A 38 -15.56 -14.69 19.50
N SER A 39 -15.31 -15.54 20.50
CA SER A 39 -13.98 -15.70 21.11
C SER A 39 -13.04 -16.64 20.37
N ASP A 40 -13.58 -17.45 19.46
CA ASP A 40 -12.79 -18.42 18.70
C ASP A 40 -11.90 -17.70 17.66
N PRO A 41 -10.57 -17.83 17.74
CA PRO A 41 -9.65 -17.24 16.78
C PRO A 41 -9.77 -17.80 15.35
N ALA A 42 -10.29 -19.03 15.18
CA ALA A 42 -10.45 -19.65 13.87
C ALA A 42 -11.65 -19.09 13.11
N LEU A 43 -12.75 -18.83 13.82
CA LEU A 43 -13.99 -18.26 13.26
C LEU A 43 -13.90 -16.72 13.16
N ASN A 44 -13.41 -16.08 14.23
CA ASN A 44 -13.09 -14.66 14.35
C ASN A 44 -14.01 -13.68 13.58
N PRO A 45 -15.29 -13.57 13.99
CA PRO A 45 -16.26 -12.69 13.33
C PRO A 45 -15.89 -11.20 13.42
N TRP A 46 -14.97 -10.82 14.30
CA TRP A 46 -14.51 -9.43 14.47
C TRP A 46 -13.71 -8.89 13.29
N ARG A 47 -13.12 -9.77 12.47
CA ARG A 47 -12.16 -9.36 11.43
C ARG A 47 -12.79 -8.45 10.38
N ARG A 48 -13.98 -8.80 9.90
CA ARG A 48 -14.67 -8.05 8.83
C ARG A 48 -15.19 -6.69 9.32
N PRO A 49 -15.82 -6.56 10.49
CA PRO A 49 -16.21 -5.26 11.05
C PRO A 49 -15.02 -4.35 11.37
N ILE A 50 -13.94 -4.90 11.94
CA ILE A 50 -12.70 -4.14 12.19
C ILE A 50 -12.11 -3.64 10.87
N SER A 51 -12.02 -4.52 9.87
CA SER A 51 -11.52 -4.13 8.55
C SER A 51 -12.35 -3.01 7.93
N ARG A 52 -13.69 -3.15 7.94
CA ARG A 52 -14.60 -2.08 7.47
C ARG A 52 -14.30 -0.76 8.15
N PHE A 53 -14.19 -0.74 9.48
CA PHE A 53 -13.90 0.48 10.22
C PHE A 53 -12.53 1.08 9.85
N LEU A 54 -11.48 0.25 9.77
CA LEU A 54 -10.13 0.70 9.44
C LEU A 54 -10.00 1.25 8.02
N TYR A 55 -10.86 0.79 7.10
CA TYR A 55 -10.80 1.13 5.69
C TYR A 55 -11.87 2.14 5.24
N ALA A 56 -12.93 2.32 6.00
CA ALA A 56 -13.95 3.31 5.71
C ALA A 56 -13.39 4.73 5.86
N PRO A 57 -13.74 5.66 4.96
CA PRO A 57 -13.38 7.07 5.14
C PRO A 57 -13.95 7.57 6.47
N SER A 58 -13.22 8.48 7.12
CA SER A 58 -13.57 8.99 8.46
C SER A 58 -14.99 9.56 8.58
N SER A 59 -15.61 9.94 7.45
CA SER A 59 -16.99 10.41 7.33
C SER A 59 -18.05 9.32 7.50
N GLU A 60 -17.73 8.07 7.15
CA GLU A 60 -18.65 6.92 7.25
C GLU A 60 -18.56 6.21 8.61
N ASN A 61 -17.47 6.45 9.35
CA ASN A 61 -17.27 5.87 10.66
C ASN A 61 -18.13 6.57 11.72
N THR A 62 -19.08 5.84 12.30
CA THR A 62 -19.88 6.36 13.40
C THR A 62 -19.00 6.61 14.62
N GLU A 63 -19.23 7.71 15.34
CA GLU A 63 -18.49 8.04 16.58
C GLU A 63 -18.52 6.88 17.60
N LYS A 64 -19.62 6.12 17.61
CA LYS A 64 -19.81 4.95 18.44
C LYS A 64 -18.85 3.80 18.10
N ASP A 65 -18.67 3.47 16.82
CA ASP A 65 -17.72 2.43 16.39
C ASP A 65 -16.28 2.78 16.78
N ALA A 66 -15.94 4.07 16.68
CA ALA A 66 -14.63 4.55 17.11
C ALA A 66 -14.40 4.36 18.62
N ARG A 67 -15.43 4.62 19.46
CA ARG A 67 -15.36 4.35 20.90
C ARG A 67 -15.29 2.84 21.19
N CYS A 68 -16.01 2.03 20.44
CA CYS A 68 -15.94 0.57 20.55
C CYS A 68 -14.52 0.07 20.27
N LEU A 69 -13.89 0.51 19.17
CA LEU A 69 -12.53 0.15 18.79
C LEU A 69 -11.51 0.47 19.89
N VAL A 70 -11.62 1.66 20.53
CA VAL A 70 -10.75 2.05 21.67
C VAL A 70 -10.80 1.03 22.81
N SER A 71 -11.98 0.49 23.10
CA SER A 71 -12.24 -0.40 24.24
C SER A 71 -12.07 -1.89 23.94
N LEU A 72 -11.85 -2.29 22.67
CA LEU A 72 -11.81 -3.71 22.28
C LEU A 72 -10.76 -4.53 23.03
N SER A 73 -9.64 -3.91 23.44
CA SER A 73 -8.57 -4.59 24.18
C SER A 73 -8.97 -5.00 25.60
N VAL A 74 -9.94 -4.32 26.20
CA VAL A 74 -10.42 -4.64 27.54
C VAL A 74 -11.28 -5.91 27.52
N ARG A 75 -11.84 -6.27 26.36
CA ARG A 75 -12.75 -7.41 26.20
C ARG A 75 -11.96 -8.70 26.00
N GLN A 76 -12.10 -9.63 26.95
CA GLN A 76 -11.38 -10.91 26.93
C GLN A 76 -11.81 -11.85 25.78
N TYR A 77 -13.06 -11.73 25.32
CA TYR A 77 -13.60 -12.53 24.21
C TYR A 77 -13.22 -11.99 22.82
N VAL A 78 -12.43 -10.93 22.73
CA VAL A 78 -11.92 -10.44 21.45
C VAL A 78 -10.55 -11.07 21.22
N PRO A 79 -10.37 -11.88 20.16
CA PRO A 79 -9.08 -12.48 19.85
C PRO A 79 -7.98 -11.42 19.72
N ARG A 80 -6.85 -11.61 20.39
CA ARG A 80 -5.71 -10.68 20.36
C ARG A 80 -5.09 -10.54 18.98
N GLN A 81 -5.26 -11.55 18.11
CA GLN A 81 -4.82 -11.54 16.72
C GLN A 81 -5.38 -10.35 15.93
N ASN A 82 -6.59 -9.88 16.26
CA ASN A 82 -7.22 -8.73 15.60
C ASN A 82 -6.42 -7.43 15.77
N TRP A 83 -5.63 -7.33 16.85
CA TRP A 83 -4.77 -6.18 17.08
C TRP A 83 -3.59 -6.12 16.11
N ILE A 84 -3.24 -7.21 15.43
CA ILE A 84 -2.24 -7.17 14.37
C ILE A 84 -2.75 -6.31 13.21
N ASP A 85 -3.98 -6.54 12.76
CA ASP A 85 -4.58 -5.77 11.67
C ASP A 85 -4.82 -4.30 12.09
N ILE A 86 -5.32 -4.06 13.31
CA ILE A 86 -5.51 -2.70 13.85
C ILE A 86 -4.19 -1.93 13.91
N LEU A 87 -3.16 -2.51 14.53
CA LEU A 87 -1.86 -1.85 14.64
C LEU A 87 -1.25 -1.64 13.26
N SER A 88 -1.42 -2.58 12.32
CA SER A 88 -0.83 -2.44 10.99
C SER A 88 -1.44 -1.29 10.16
N MET A 89 -2.73 -1.00 10.33
CA MET A 89 -3.46 -0.10 9.42
C MET A 89 -4.02 1.17 10.06
N ALA A 90 -4.28 1.19 11.37
CA ALA A 90 -4.92 2.34 12.01
C ALA A 90 -4.03 3.60 11.99
N GLU A 91 -4.67 4.77 12.02
CA GLU A 91 -3.98 6.06 12.05
C GLU A 91 -3.02 6.13 13.25
N PRO A 92 -1.80 6.69 13.07
CA PRO A 92 -0.86 6.85 14.17
C PRO A 92 -1.45 7.56 15.40
N SER A 93 -2.29 8.58 15.21
CA SER A 93 -2.86 9.35 16.31
C SER A 93 -3.83 8.51 17.17
N PHE A 94 -4.60 7.63 16.53
CA PHE A 94 -5.49 6.70 17.23
C PHE A 94 -4.68 5.77 18.13
N ILE A 95 -3.62 5.16 17.60
CA ILE A 95 -2.81 4.20 18.36
C ILE A 95 -2.04 4.88 19.49
N LEU A 96 -1.47 6.06 19.24
CA LEU A 96 -0.64 6.77 20.21
C LEU A 96 -1.44 7.43 21.34
N LEU A 97 -2.63 7.95 21.05
CA LEU A 97 -3.34 8.86 21.96
C LEU A 97 -4.67 8.30 22.49
N ARG A 98 -5.28 7.33 21.79
CA ARG A 98 -6.65 6.89 22.10
C ARG A 98 -6.74 5.40 22.42
N ALA A 99 -6.03 4.56 21.69
CA ALA A 99 -6.18 3.11 21.79
C ALA A 99 -5.63 2.58 23.11
N THR A 100 -6.41 1.73 23.78
CA THR A 100 -5.87 0.87 24.83
C THR A 100 -5.31 -0.36 24.16
N ILE A 101 -4.01 -0.64 24.27
CA ILE A 101 -3.36 -1.74 23.54
C ILE A 101 -3.22 -2.96 24.48
N PRO A 102 -3.65 -4.16 24.06
CA PRO A 102 -3.56 -5.34 24.91
C PRO A 102 -2.11 -5.82 25.04
N HIS A 103 -1.88 -6.74 25.97
CA HIS A 103 -0.60 -7.44 26.01
C HIS A 103 -0.49 -8.37 24.79
N LEU A 104 0.54 -8.16 23.98
CA LEU A 104 0.84 -8.94 22.78
C LEU A 104 2.21 -9.60 22.92
N SER A 105 2.36 -10.79 22.33
CA SER A 105 3.64 -11.49 22.27
C SER A 105 4.66 -10.75 21.40
N LEU A 106 5.94 -11.06 21.56
CA LEU A 106 7.01 -10.50 20.73
C LEU A 106 6.78 -10.78 19.24
N LEU A 107 6.31 -11.98 18.89
CA LEU A 107 5.99 -12.36 17.51
C LEU A 107 4.87 -11.50 16.91
N HIS A 108 3.82 -11.20 17.69
CA HIS A 108 2.76 -10.31 17.22
C HIS A 108 3.26 -8.88 17.00
N TRP A 109 4.13 -8.37 17.87
CA TRP A 109 4.74 -7.04 17.66
C TRP A 109 5.63 -6.98 16.43
N GLU A 110 6.43 -8.02 16.19
CA GLU A 110 7.24 -8.15 14.97
C GLU A 110 6.36 -8.19 13.72
N GLU A 111 5.26 -8.93 13.77
CA GLU A 111 4.30 -9.01 12.67
C GLU A 111 3.63 -7.66 12.38
N CYS A 112 3.17 -6.95 13.43
CA CYS A 112 2.62 -5.60 13.30
C CYS A 112 3.63 -4.65 12.65
N PHE A 113 4.89 -4.73 13.09
CA PHE A 113 5.97 -3.92 12.55
C PHE A 113 6.18 -4.20 11.05
N ARG A 114 6.32 -5.47 10.67
CA ARG A 114 6.61 -5.86 9.28
C ARG A 114 5.46 -5.57 8.34
N ARG A 115 4.21 -5.58 8.83
CA ARG A 115 3.05 -5.19 8.03
C ARG A 115 2.94 -3.69 7.87
N ARG A 116 3.31 -2.89 8.87
CA ARG A 116 3.12 -1.44 8.83
C ARG A 116 4.26 -0.69 8.14
N PHE A 117 5.49 -1.02 8.49
CA PHE A 117 6.67 -0.21 8.17
C PHE A 117 7.54 -0.82 7.08
N LEU A 118 8.32 0.03 6.42
CA LEU A 118 9.30 -0.40 5.43
C LEU A 118 10.40 -1.27 6.09
N PRO A 119 10.90 -2.32 5.40
CA PRO A 119 11.93 -3.22 5.92
C PRO A 119 13.20 -2.51 6.42
N SER A 120 13.63 -1.45 5.73
CA SER A 120 14.83 -0.71 6.10
C SER A 120 14.72 0.01 7.44
N TRP A 121 13.51 0.18 7.97
CA TRP A 121 13.29 0.86 9.25
C TRP A 121 13.64 -0.02 10.45
N VAL A 122 13.90 -1.32 10.24
CA VAL A 122 14.45 -2.22 11.26
C VAL A 122 15.80 -1.71 11.80
N LYS A 123 16.53 -0.89 11.02
CA LYS A 123 17.78 -0.23 11.46
C LYS A 123 17.66 0.54 12.78
N TRP A 124 16.45 0.95 13.15
CA TRP A 124 16.18 1.71 14.38
C TRP A 124 16.00 0.84 15.63
N LYS A 125 15.90 -0.49 15.48
CA LYS A 125 15.65 -1.42 16.60
C LYS A 125 16.70 -1.33 17.70
N LYS A 126 17.97 -1.12 17.33
CA LYS A 126 19.11 -1.24 18.27
C LYS A 126 18.93 -2.53 19.11
N ASP A 127 19.12 -2.47 20.42
CA ASP A 127 18.90 -3.58 21.37
C ASP A 127 17.49 -3.62 21.97
N GLY A 128 16.56 -2.79 21.46
CA GLY A 128 15.21 -2.65 22.00
C GLY A 128 14.25 -3.77 21.61
N SER A 129 13.12 -3.83 22.30
CA SER A 129 12.01 -4.73 21.97
C SER A 129 11.28 -4.28 20.70
N TRP A 130 10.59 -5.21 20.02
CA TRP A 130 9.75 -4.88 18.86
C TRP A 130 8.65 -3.87 19.19
N ARG A 131 8.12 -3.92 20.43
CA ARG A 131 7.13 -2.96 20.92
C ARG A 131 7.71 -1.55 20.98
N GLU A 132 8.88 -1.39 21.61
CA GLU A 132 9.53 -0.08 21.74
C GLU A 132 9.86 0.50 20.37
N LEU A 133 10.43 -0.32 19.48
CA LEU A 133 10.71 0.08 18.10
C LEU A 133 9.43 0.54 17.37
N TYR A 134 8.34 -0.22 17.50
CA TYR A 134 7.07 0.08 16.87
C TYR A 134 6.57 1.46 17.30
N PHE A 135 6.51 1.75 18.61
CA PHE A 135 6.05 3.06 19.09
C PHE A 135 7.01 4.18 18.76
N LEU A 136 8.32 3.93 18.80
CA LEU A 136 9.33 4.89 18.40
C LEU A 136 9.09 5.34 16.96
N LEU A 137 8.99 4.41 16.00
CA LEU A 137 8.74 4.78 14.61
C LEU A 137 7.37 5.38 14.39
N LEU A 138 6.34 4.88 15.09
CA LEU A 138 5.01 5.43 14.97
C LEU A 138 4.95 6.90 15.41
N HIS A 139 5.60 7.23 16.53
CA HIS A 139 5.72 8.61 16.98
C HIS A 139 6.47 9.48 15.96
N ARG A 140 7.52 8.94 15.35
CA ARG A 140 8.30 9.65 14.33
C ARG A 140 7.50 9.93 13.07
N VAL A 141 6.81 8.92 12.54
CA VAL A 141 5.92 9.08 11.40
C VAL A 141 4.86 10.12 11.74
N TRP A 142 4.18 9.98 12.87
CA TRP A 142 3.14 10.91 13.29
C TRP A 142 3.66 12.34 13.39
N HIS A 143 4.80 12.55 14.05
CA HIS A 143 5.45 13.84 14.17
C HIS A 143 5.82 14.43 12.81
N ARG A 144 6.49 13.65 11.95
CA ARG A 144 6.89 14.07 10.60
C ARG A 144 5.69 14.26 9.67
N SER A 145 4.56 13.60 9.92
CA SER A 145 3.32 13.79 9.18
C SER A 145 2.57 15.08 9.54
N ARG A 146 3.02 15.80 10.58
CA ARG A 146 2.41 17.05 11.04
C ARG A 146 3.38 18.22 11.04
N THR A 147 4.68 17.96 11.13
CA THR A 147 5.72 18.97 11.22
C THR A 147 6.84 18.73 10.21
N PHE A 148 7.52 19.81 9.79
CA PHE A 148 8.68 19.76 8.89
C PHE A 148 9.98 19.42 9.61
N CYS A 149 9.94 18.45 10.51
CA CYS A 149 11.11 18.07 11.27
C CYS A 149 11.91 16.97 10.56
N SER A 150 13.21 17.21 10.42
CA SER A 150 14.19 16.26 9.90
C SER A 150 15.36 16.05 10.88
N SER A 151 15.17 16.35 12.17
CA SER A 151 16.25 16.26 13.17
C SER A 151 16.78 14.84 13.34
N GLU A 152 15.93 13.84 13.11
CA GLU A 152 16.26 12.45 13.34
C GLU A 152 16.85 11.74 12.12
N GLU A 153 16.67 12.30 10.92
CA GLU A 153 17.17 11.72 9.68
C GLU A 153 17.86 12.82 8.87
N SER A 154 19.20 12.81 8.85
CA SER A 154 20.01 13.83 8.17
C SER A 154 19.96 13.70 6.65
N TRP A 155 19.72 12.49 6.14
CA TRP A 155 19.78 12.15 4.72
C TRP A 155 18.50 11.44 4.29
N THR A 156 17.95 11.85 3.16
CA THR A 156 16.84 11.17 2.49
C THR A 156 17.39 10.40 1.30
N LYS A 157 17.21 9.09 1.33
CA LYS A 157 17.61 8.19 0.24
C LYS A 157 16.48 7.94 -0.74
N TYR A 158 16.83 7.76 -2.00
CA TYR A 158 15.91 7.45 -3.10
C TYR A 158 16.62 6.61 -4.16
N ILE A 159 15.85 5.91 -4.99
CA ILE A 159 16.39 5.04 -6.04
C ILE A 159 16.20 5.68 -7.40
N VAL A 160 17.18 5.55 -8.28
CA VAL A 160 17.09 5.93 -9.69
C VAL A 160 17.27 4.70 -10.55
N LEU A 161 16.25 4.34 -11.32
CA LEU A 161 16.32 3.28 -12.32
C LEU A 161 16.81 3.89 -13.64
N ASN A 162 17.97 3.43 -14.09
CA ASN A 162 18.57 3.90 -15.33
C ASN A 162 18.18 3.00 -16.50
N ARG A 163 18.20 3.59 -17.70
CA ARG A 163 17.96 2.88 -18.96
C ARG A 163 19.02 1.82 -19.30
N ASN A 164 20.21 1.90 -18.71
CA ASN A 164 21.34 1.01 -19.01
C ASN A 164 21.29 -0.32 -18.24
N GLY A 165 20.18 -0.60 -17.53
CA GLY A 165 20.05 -1.80 -16.71
C GLY A 165 20.45 -1.59 -15.24
N SER A 166 21.08 -0.48 -14.86
CA SER A 166 21.48 -0.24 -13.46
C SER A 166 20.39 0.45 -12.65
N ALA A 167 20.46 0.25 -11.33
CA ALA A 167 19.72 1.03 -10.35
C ALA A 167 20.70 1.65 -9.34
N ASN A 168 20.51 2.93 -9.04
CA ASN A 168 21.38 3.68 -8.14
C ASN A 168 20.59 4.10 -6.89
N GLU A 169 21.11 3.83 -5.70
CA GLU A 169 20.62 4.40 -4.44
C GLU A 169 21.37 5.72 -4.18
N LEU A 170 20.66 6.83 -4.29
CA LEU A 170 21.20 8.18 -4.11
C LEU A 170 20.70 8.76 -2.79
N GLU A 171 21.41 9.79 -2.29
CA GLU A 171 21.05 10.49 -1.08
C GLU A 171 21.17 12.00 -1.23
N SER A 172 20.34 12.73 -0.48
CA SER A 172 20.39 14.18 -0.38
C SER A 172 20.01 14.59 1.05
N ALA A 173 20.44 15.79 1.46
CA ALA A 173 20.14 16.31 2.78
C ALA A 173 18.63 16.41 3.00
N ALA A 174 18.12 15.83 4.08
CA ALA A 174 16.68 15.69 4.34
C ALA A 174 15.98 17.05 4.52
N ARG A 175 16.69 18.05 5.09
CA ARG A 175 16.17 19.40 5.33
C ARG A 175 15.75 20.15 4.08
N SER A 176 16.44 19.88 2.97
CA SER A 176 16.26 20.56 1.68
C SER A 176 15.84 19.58 0.60
N PHE A 177 15.42 18.37 0.97
CA PHE A 177 15.04 17.36 0.00
C PHE A 177 13.73 17.76 -0.68
N ASN A 178 13.79 17.93 -2.00
CA ASN A 178 12.64 18.16 -2.85
C ASN A 178 12.72 17.20 -4.04
N ALA A 179 11.84 16.21 -4.06
CA ALA A 179 11.89 15.15 -5.07
C ALA A 179 11.77 15.69 -6.51
N LEU A 180 10.97 16.73 -6.74
CA LEU A 180 10.82 17.35 -8.05
C LEU A 180 12.10 18.07 -8.48
N ALA A 181 12.69 18.86 -7.59
CA ALA A 181 13.94 19.57 -7.87
C ALA A 181 15.11 18.61 -8.11
N MET A 182 15.19 17.52 -7.34
CA MET A 182 16.20 16.46 -7.54
C MET A 182 15.99 15.77 -8.90
N PHE A 183 14.75 15.46 -9.25
CA PHE A 183 14.46 14.85 -10.56
C PHE A 183 14.75 15.79 -11.73
N ASP A 184 14.46 17.08 -11.60
CA ASP A 184 14.78 18.06 -12.65
C ASP A 184 16.29 18.13 -12.93
N GLN A 185 17.15 17.95 -11.91
CA GLN A 185 18.60 17.82 -12.11
C GLN A 185 18.95 16.55 -12.91
N LEU A 186 18.37 15.40 -12.55
CA LEU A 186 18.57 14.14 -13.29
C LEU A 186 18.09 14.25 -14.74
N LYS A 187 16.97 14.94 -14.95
CA LYS A 187 16.37 15.20 -16.27
C LYS A 187 17.24 16.11 -17.12
N ILE A 188 17.88 17.14 -16.55
CA ILE A 188 18.86 17.98 -17.24
C ILE A 188 20.08 17.13 -17.65
N GLN A 189 20.62 16.32 -16.73
CA GLN A 189 21.75 15.42 -17.03
C GLN A 189 21.43 14.42 -18.14
N ALA A 190 20.17 14.01 -18.26
CA ALA A 190 19.70 13.10 -19.31
C ALA A 190 19.29 13.81 -20.63
N ASN A 191 19.46 15.13 -20.76
CA ASN A 191 19.02 15.93 -21.92
C ASN A 191 17.49 15.87 -22.18
N LEU A 192 16.71 15.85 -21.10
CA LEU A 192 15.25 15.77 -21.12
C LEU A 192 14.57 17.01 -20.54
N ALA A 193 15.31 18.10 -20.29
CA ALA A 193 14.85 19.31 -19.61
C ALA A 193 13.56 19.91 -20.22
N GLN A 194 13.41 19.79 -21.53
CA GLN A 194 12.28 20.32 -22.32
C GLN A 194 10.95 19.56 -22.14
N TYR A 195 10.97 18.34 -21.58
CA TYR A 195 9.75 17.53 -21.45
C TYR A 195 9.07 17.77 -20.11
N HIS A 196 7.79 17.39 -19.98
CA HIS A 196 7.10 17.48 -18.71
C HIS A 196 7.50 16.34 -17.77
N THR A 197 7.60 16.67 -16.48
CA THR A 197 7.82 15.69 -15.42
C THR A 197 6.49 15.05 -15.06
N CYS A 198 6.46 13.72 -14.99
CA CYS A 198 5.29 12.93 -14.65
C CYS A 198 5.56 12.16 -13.36
N ALA A 199 4.57 12.07 -12.50
CA ALA A 199 4.65 11.26 -11.29
C ALA A 199 3.50 10.25 -11.23
N ARG A 200 3.79 9.06 -10.70
CA ARG A 200 2.85 7.96 -10.58
C ARG A 200 2.94 7.36 -9.17
N LEU A 201 1.77 7.10 -8.59
CA LEU A 201 1.65 6.30 -7.37
C LEU A 201 1.87 4.83 -7.72
N VAL A 202 2.85 4.19 -7.09
CA VAL A 202 3.16 2.76 -7.30
C VAL A 202 2.35 1.91 -6.32
N VAL A 203 2.41 2.25 -5.04
CA VAL A 203 1.71 1.56 -3.97
C VAL A 203 1.61 2.51 -2.78
N SER A 204 0.50 2.42 -2.06
CA SER A 204 0.32 3.11 -0.79
C SER A 204 0.30 2.09 0.35
N PHE A 205 0.91 2.48 1.47
CA PHE A 205 0.90 1.78 2.76
C PHE A 205 0.24 2.68 3.81
N ALA A 206 0.18 2.23 5.07
CA ALA A 206 -0.48 2.99 6.15
C ALA A 206 0.19 4.37 6.40
N ASP A 207 1.51 4.42 6.37
CA ASP A 207 2.30 5.60 6.79
C ASP A 207 3.11 6.24 5.65
N VAL A 208 3.25 5.54 4.52
CA VAL A 208 4.03 6.01 3.38
C VAL A 208 3.37 5.59 2.08
N ARG A 209 3.60 6.37 1.03
CA ARG A 209 3.30 6.01 -0.35
C ARG A 209 4.54 6.06 -1.21
N ILE A 210 4.65 5.12 -2.14
CA ILE A 210 5.80 4.99 -3.03
C ILE A 210 5.46 5.66 -4.35
N ILE A 211 6.28 6.63 -4.74
CA ILE A 211 6.05 7.46 -5.91
C ILE A 211 7.21 7.25 -6.88
N ALA A 212 6.85 7.05 -8.15
CA ALA A 212 7.77 7.07 -9.27
C ALA A 212 7.66 8.41 -10.01
N ILE A 213 8.80 9.01 -10.34
CA ILE A 213 8.91 10.30 -11.03
C ILE A 213 9.78 10.09 -12.26
N GLY A 214 9.28 10.50 -13.42
CA GLY A 214 9.90 10.23 -14.71
C GLY A 214 9.44 11.21 -15.80
N VAL A 215 9.76 10.88 -17.04
CA VAL A 215 9.27 11.58 -18.23
C VAL A 215 8.53 10.61 -19.13
N LEU A 216 7.34 11.00 -19.58
CA LEU A 216 6.53 10.24 -20.52
C LEU A 216 6.57 10.87 -21.91
N ARG A 217 6.85 10.04 -22.93
CA ARG A 217 6.96 10.51 -24.31
C ARG A 217 6.64 9.42 -25.31
N ARG A 218 6.04 9.78 -26.45
CA ARG A 218 6.05 8.93 -27.65
C ARG A 218 7.48 8.78 -28.13
N ALA A 219 8.09 7.65 -27.81
CA ALA A 219 9.47 7.39 -28.21
C ALA A 219 9.53 7.12 -29.71
N HIS A 220 10.31 7.92 -30.45
CA HIS A 220 10.60 7.65 -31.86
C HIS A 220 11.68 6.57 -32.04
N HIS A 221 12.46 6.30 -30.99
CA HIS A 221 13.55 5.33 -30.99
C HIS A 221 13.56 4.51 -29.70
N THR A 222 13.74 3.19 -29.84
CA THR A 222 13.77 2.23 -28.73
C THR A 222 14.86 2.56 -27.69
N TYR A 223 15.99 3.12 -28.11
CA TYR A 223 17.12 3.49 -27.22
C TYR A 223 16.81 4.60 -26.19
N SER A 224 15.69 5.30 -26.37
CA SER A 224 15.25 6.33 -25.40
C SER A 224 14.36 5.76 -24.29
N ILE A 225 13.83 4.55 -24.49
CA ILE A 225 12.93 3.86 -23.58
C ILE A 225 13.72 3.29 -22.40
N ASN A 226 13.15 3.39 -21.20
CA ASN A 226 13.69 2.78 -20.01
C ASN A 226 12.91 1.50 -19.67
N ASP A 227 13.45 0.34 -20.08
CA ASP A 227 12.81 -0.96 -19.86
C ASP A 227 12.71 -1.33 -18.37
N ASN A 228 13.61 -0.81 -17.51
CA ASN A 228 13.53 -0.98 -16.06
C ASN A 228 12.35 -0.20 -15.49
N ALA A 229 12.13 1.04 -15.94
CA ALA A 229 10.98 1.84 -15.53
C ALA A 229 9.67 1.15 -15.94
N ARG A 230 9.62 0.62 -17.17
CA ARG A 230 8.48 -0.16 -17.65
C ARG A 230 8.24 -1.40 -16.78
N SER A 231 9.27 -2.21 -16.56
CA SER A 231 9.16 -3.45 -15.76
C SER A 231 8.76 -3.18 -14.30
N PHE A 232 9.19 -2.06 -13.73
CA PHE A 232 8.83 -1.67 -12.37
C PHE A 232 7.38 -1.19 -12.27
N LEU A 233 6.92 -0.38 -13.24
CA LEU A 233 5.57 0.19 -13.25
C LEU A 233 4.51 -0.78 -13.81
N HIS A 234 4.95 -1.81 -14.54
CA HIS A 234 4.13 -2.89 -15.07
C HIS A 234 4.62 -4.25 -14.55
N PRO A 235 4.30 -4.62 -13.29
CA PRO A 235 4.67 -5.92 -12.75
C PRO A 235 4.23 -7.10 -13.64
N PRO A 236 5.00 -8.19 -13.65
CA PRO A 236 4.57 -9.45 -14.24
C PRO A 236 3.33 -9.98 -13.51
N GLY A 237 2.20 -10.01 -14.20
CA GLY A 237 0.87 -10.22 -13.62
C GLY A 237 -0.13 -9.10 -13.92
N ILE A 238 0.35 -7.99 -14.51
CA ILE A 238 -0.48 -6.87 -14.93
C ILE A 238 -1.22 -7.11 -16.25
N GLU A 239 -0.60 -7.85 -17.19
CA GLU A 239 -1.14 -8.01 -18.54
C GLU A 239 -2.48 -8.75 -18.51
N ARG A 240 -3.57 -8.01 -18.71
CA ARG A 240 -4.87 -8.61 -19.05
C ARG A 240 -4.67 -9.40 -20.34
N SER A 241 -4.92 -10.71 -20.30
CA SER A 241 -4.99 -11.53 -21.50
C SER A 241 -6.22 -11.12 -22.34
N PHE A 242 -6.19 -9.97 -23.00
CA PHE A 242 -7.17 -9.57 -24.02
C PHE A 242 -7.00 -10.35 -25.34
N ALA A 243 -6.21 -11.42 -25.33
CA ALA A 243 -5.87 -12.20 -26.50
C ALA A 243 -6.93 -13.24 -26.91
N GLU A 244 -8.01 -13.43 -26.14
CA GLU A 244 -9.03 -14.45 -26.46
C GLU A 244 -10.33 -13.93 -27.12
N ASP A 245 -10.54 -12.61 -27.25
CA ASP A 245 -11.77 -12.06 -27.88
C ASP A 245 -11.62 -11.67 -29.36
N LYS A 246 -10.57 -12.15 -30.05
CA LYS A 246 -10.40 -11.90 -31.50
C LYS A 246 -10.81 -13.06 -32.41
N THR A 247 -11.53 -14.05 -31.91
CA THR A 247 -12.10 -15.13 -32.75
C THR A 247 -13.54 -15.49 -32.38
N SER A 248 -14.48 -14.58 -32.62
CA SER A 248 -15.91 -14.94 -32.81
C SER A 248 -16.71 -13.78 -33.41
N THR A 249 -16.35 -13.36 -34.63
CA THR A 249 -17.36 -12.74 -35.51
C THR A 249 -18.31 -13.85 -35.98
N GLY A 250 -19.36 -14.09 -35.21
CA GLY A 250 -20.37 -15.10 -35.52
C GLY A 250 -21.63 -14.96 -34.65
N ARG A 251 -22.54 -14.08 -35.08
CA ARG A 251 -24.01 -14.13 -34.92
C ARG A 251 -24.61 -15.04 -33.82
N GLY A 252 -25.36 -14.43 -32.90
CA GLY A 252 -26.43 -15.11 -32.16
C GLY A 252 -26.85 -14.36 -30.90
N GLU A 253 -28.09 -13.90 -30.86
CA GLU A 253 -28.79 -13.38 -29.68
C GLU A 253 -28.83 -14.43 -28.56
N GLU A 254 -28.67 -14.03 -27.30
CA GLU A 254 -29.54 -14.44 -26.19
C GLU A 254 -29.17 -13.73 -24.86
N VAL A 255 -30.22 -13.57 -24.04
CA VAL A 255 -30.32 -12.86 -22.77
C VAL A 255 -29.84 -13.73 -21.61
N GLY A 256 -29.11 -13.17 -20.63
CA GLY A 256 -29.02 -13.76 -19.28
C GLY A 256 -27.73 -13.54 -18.48
N THR A 257 -27.86 -12.77 -17.39
CA THR A 257 -27.33 -13.00 -16.01
C THR A 257 -25.86 -13.34 -15.71
N ASP A 258 -25.34 -12.64 -14.68
CA ASP A 258 -24.27 -12.99 -13.74
C ASP A 258 -22.82 -13.12 -14.25
N GLY A 259 -22.13 -11.98 -14.28
CA GLY A 259 -20.67 -11.89 -14.40
C GLY A 259 -19.95 -12.12 -13.07
N HIS A 260 -20.04 -13.32 -12.50
CA HIS A 260 -19.03 -13.80 -11.56
C HIS A 260 -17.74 -14.10 -12.35
N HIS A 261 -16.92 -13.07 -12.62
CA HIS A 261 -15.59 -13.28 -13.18
C HIS A 261 -14.76 -14.12 -12.20
N ASN A 262 -14.45 -15.35 -12.62
CA ASN A 262 -13.64 -16.31 -11.87
C ASN A 262 -12.25 -15.72 -11.56
N LEU A 263 -12.08 -15.26 -10.31
CA LEU A 263 -10.79 -14.89 -9.71
C LEU A 263 -9.78 -16.07 -9.71
N ALA A 264 -10.26 -17.29 -9.96
CA ALA A 264 -9.48 -18.52 -9.97
C ALA A 264 -8.56 -18.65 -11.19
N ASP A 265 -8.98 -18.18 -12.38
CA ASP A 265 -8.18 -18.34 -13.61
C ASP A 265 -6.98 -17.39 -13.67
N TYR A 266 -7.06 -16.23 -13.01
CA TYR A 266 -5.93 -15.28 -12.91
C TYR A 266 -4.78 -15.80 -12.03
N ARG A 267 -5.06 -16.71 -11.08
CA ARG A 267 -4.02 -17.30 -10.21
C ARG A 267 -3.10 -18.27 -10.94
N ALA A 268 -3.50 -18.79 -12.10
CA ALA A 268 -2.78 -19.85 -12.80
C ALA A 268 -1.59 -19.34 -13.65
N ARG A 269 -1.44 -18.02 -13.86
CA ARG A 269 -0.41 -17.46 -14.75
C ARG A 269 0.61 -16.51 -14.11
N SER A 270 0.43 -16.11 -12.84
CA SER A 270 1.40 -15.27 -12.14
C SER A 270 2.19 -16.07 -11.11
N ASN A 271 3.51 -16.21 -11.31
CA ASN A 271 4.44 -16.75 -10.30
C ASN A 271 4.57 -15.85 -9.04
N TYR A 272 3.77 -14.78 -8.95
CA TYR A 272 3.89 -13.75 -7.94
C TYR A 272 2.73 -13.83 -6.95
N THR A 273 3.08 -13.77 -5.67
CA THR A 273 2.13 -13.71 -4.56
C THR A 273 1.85 -12.26 -4.19
N ARG A 274 0.65 -12.02 -3.65
CA ARG A 274 0.28 -10.75 -3.02
C ARG A 274 1.35 -10.31 -2.00
N LEU A 275 1.69 -9.02 -2.03
CA LEU A 275 2.59 -8.41 -1.05
C LEU A 275 1.96 -8.44 0.34
N ALA A 276 2.63 -9.12 1.27
CA ALA A 276 2.22 -9.21 2.68
C ALA A 276 3.00 -8.26 3.60
N HIS A 277 4.24 -7.94 3.25
CA HIS A 277 5.16 -7.15 4.08
C HIS A 277 5.96 -6.16 3.23
N PRO A 278 5.75 -4.84 3.39
CA PRO A 278 4.67 -4.20 4.13
C PRO A 278 3.28 -4.44 3.52
N ALA A 279 2.23 -4.39 4.34
CA ALA A 279 0.85 -4.61 3.94
C ALA A 279 0.30 -3.38 3.20
N PRO A 280 -0.08 -3.50 1.91
CA PRO A 280 -0.62 -2.39 1.15
C PRO A 280 -1.92 -1.83 1.74
N SER A 281 -2.17 -0.54 1.51
CA SER A 281 -3.45 0.10 1.79
C SER A 281 -4.58 -0.50 0.95
N LEU A 282 -5.83 -0.29 1.36
CA LEU A 282 -7.00 -0.89 0.71
C LEU A 282 -7.02 -0.71 -0.82
N PRO A 283 -6.76 0.49 -1.38
CA PRO A 283 -6.74 0.69 -2.83
C PRO A 283 -5.72 -0.17 -3.57
N HIS A 284 -4.67 -0.63 -2.88
CA HIS A 284 -3.59 -1.45 -3.45
C HIS A 284 -3.54 -2.83 -2.78
N CYS A 285 -4.62 -3.29 -2.16
CA CYS A 285 -4.59 -4.47 -1.32
C CYS A 285 -4.14 -5.73 -2.08
N GLN A 286 -4.36 -5.81 -3.40
CA GLN A 286 -3.93 -6.96 -4.22
C GLN A 286 -2.53 -6.78 -4.86
N TYR A 287 -1.82 -5.68 -4.57
CA TYR A 287 -0.49 -5.41 -5.09
C TYR A 287 0.45 -6.62 -4.93
N PRO A 288 1.23 -7.00 -5.97
CA PRO A 288 1.38 -6.32 -7.27
C PRO A 288 0.27 -6.61 -8.29
N LEU A 289 -0.67 -7.50 -7.98
CA LEU A 289 -1.76 -7.95 -8.86
C LEU A 289 -2.83 -6.85 -9.07
N TYR A 290 -3.69 -7.08 -10.06
CA TYR A 290 -4.83 -6.24 -10.40
C TYR A 290 -5.79 -6.05 -9.23
N THR A 291 -5.94 -4.82 -8.72
CA THR A 291 -6.96 -4.49 -7.72
C THR A 291 -8.18 -3.87 -8.42
N PRO A 292 -9.36 -4.53 -8.41
CA PRO A 292 -10.59 -3.96 -9.00
C PRO A 292 -11.07 -2.74 -8.20
N GLY A 293 -11.67 -1.75 -8.88
CA GLY A 293 -12.29 -0.58 -8.22
C GLY A 293 -11.66 0.79 -8.51
N GLY A 294 -10.78 0.91 -9.52
CA GLY A 294 -10.41 2.20 -10.15
C GLY A 294 -9.47 3.13 -9.36
N ARG A 295 -9.21 2.85 -8.08
CA ARG A 295 -8.27 3.65 -7.25
C ARG A 295 -6.81 3.26 -7.42
N ASP A 296 -6.53 2.06 -7.90
CA ASP A 296 -5.19 1.67 -8.34
C ASP A 296 -4.99 2.20 -9.77
N THR A 297 -4.23 3.29 -9.89
CA THR A 297 -4.09 4.01 -11.16
C THR A 297 -3.05 3.42 -12.09
N ARG A 298 -2.34 2.37 -11.66
CA ARG A 298 -1.37 1.64 -12.49
C ARG A 298 -2.01 1.00 -13.74
N TRP A 299 -3.33 0.78 -13.72
CA TRP A 299 -4.11 0.18 -14.81
C TRP A 299 -4.68 1.19 -15.80
N LEU A 300 -4.57 2.50 -15.51
CA LEU A 300 -5.10 3.52 -16.40
C LEU A 300 -4.23 3.61 -17.66
N GLY A 301 -4.81 3.24 -18.81
CA GLY A 301 -4.12 3.23 -20.09
C GLY A 301 -3.72 1.85 -20.62
N ASP A 302 -4.17 0.75 -20.01
CA ASP A 302 -3.90 -0.63 -20.45
C ASP A 302 -4.72 -1.07 -21.69
N GLY A 303 -4.98 -0.15 -22.62
CA GLY A 303 -5.59 -0.44 -23.92
C GLY A 303 -4.59 -0.25 -25.04
N MET A 304 -4.12 -1.34 -25.66
CA MET A 304 -3.35 -1.48 -26.93
C MET A 304 -2.18 -0.50 -27.23
N GLY A 305 -1.86 0.43 -26.35
CA GLY A 305 -0.78 1.39 -26.44
C GLY A 305 -0.59 2.04 -25.09
N GLU A 306 0.46 1.64 -24.38
CA GLU A 306 0.87 2.13 -23.05
C GLU A 306 0.59 3.63 -22.91
N GLU A 307 -0.22 4.02 -21.93
CA GLU A 307 -0.40 5.44 -21.57
C GLU A 307 -0.80 6.34 -22.77
N GLY A 308 -1.57 5.80 -23.72
CA GLY A 308 -1.93 6.50 -24.96
C GLY A 308 -0.81 6.52 -26.01
N GLY A 309 0.06 5.51 -26.00
CA GLY A 309 1.24 5.35 -26.86
C GLY A 309 2.50 6.06 -26.35
N MET A 310 2.57 6.40 -25.06
CA MET A 310 3.70 7.05 -24.42
C MET A 310 4.55 6.01 -23.66
N HIS A 311 5.85 6.21 -23.63
CA HIS A 311 6.81 5.37 -22.90
C HIS A 311 7.57 6.20 -21.87
N TRP A 312 7.99 5.55 -20.79
CA TRP A 312 8.92 6.12 -19.83
C TRP A 312 10.31 6.24 -20.46
N VAL A 313 10.82 7.45 -20.55
CA VAL A 313 12.12 7.76 -21.17
C VAL A 313 13.10 8.35 -20.15
N GLY A 314 14.38 8.00 -20.29
CA GLY A 314 15.42 8.49 -19.39
C GLY A 314 15.38 7.87 -17.98
N PRO A 315 15.95 8.52 -16.96
CA PRO A 315 15.95 8.01 -15.59
C PRO A 315 14.54 8.03 -14.99
N LEU A 316 14.23 7.04 -14.15
CA LEU A 316 13.04 7.02 -13.29
C LEU A 316 13.48 7.10 -11.83
N MET A 317 13.06 8.13 -11.11
CA MET A 317 13.30 8.26 -9.67
C MET A 317 12.16 7.61 -8.88
N VAL A 318 12.49 6.84 -7.85
CA VAL A 318 11.55 6.18 -6.94
C VAL A 318 11.84 6.63 -5.51
N THR A 319 10.82 7.12 -4.81
CA THR A 319 10.96 7.66 -3.45
C THR A 319 9.75 7.31 -2.58
N ALA A 320 9.95 7.32 -1.25
CA ALA A 320 8.90 7.11 -0.27
C ALA A 320 8.46 8.44 0.32
N GLN A 321 7.19 8.78 0.16
CA GLN A 321 6.58 9.97 0.73
C GLN A 321 5.75 9.60 1.96
N ILE A 322 5.91 10.34 3.06
CA ILE A 322 5.17 10.12 4.31
C ILE A 322 3.75 10.63 4.13
N THR A 323 2.76 9.81 4.44
CA THR A 323 1.35 10.19 4.39
C THR A 323 0.92 10.76 5.74
N GLY A 324 0.29 11.93 5.72
CA GLY A 324 -0.36 12.52 6.89
C GLY A 324 -1.85 12.30 6.82
N GLY A 325 -2.41 11.59 7.80
CA GLY A 325 -3.84 11.26 7.87
C GLY A 325 -4.79 12.45 8.00
N ILE A 326 -4.35 13.69 7.71
CA ILE A 326 -5.17 14.89 7.86
C ILE A 326 -5.82 15.33 6.54
N GLU A 327 -5.33 15.01 5.33
CA GLU A 327 -5.86 15.71 4.14
C GLU A 327 -5.71 15.01 2.76
N ASP A 328 -5.44 13.71 2.69
CA ASP A 328 -5.55 12.95 1.41
C ASP A 328 -7.02 12.63 1.03
N LEU A 329 -8.00 13.17 1.78
CA LEU A 329 -9.45 13.03 1.56
C LEU A 329 -10.16 14.37 1.29
N ALA A 330 -9.42 15.43 0.92
CA ALA A 330 -10.05 16.67 0.49
C ALA A 330 -10.71 16.49 -0.88
N ASP A 331 -12.00 16.16 -0.82
CA ASP A 331 -13.10 16.63 -1.68
C ASP A 331 -13.25 16.12 -3.13
N ASN A 332 -12.41 15.21 -3.63
CA ASN A 332 -12.68 14.61 -4.94
C ASN A 332 -12.42 13.11 -4.93
N ASP A 333 -13.43 12.33 -5.34
CA ASP A 333 -13.37 10.88 -5.63
C ASP A 333 -12.36 10.49 -6.75
N LEU A 334 -11.47 11.42 -7.14
CA LEU A 334 -10.48 11.24 -8.18
C LEU A 334 -9.15 10.82 -7.54
N PRO A 335 -8.55 9.70 -7.97
CA PRO A 335 -7.27 9.27 -7.45
C PRO A 335 -6.19 10.31 -7.80
N LEU A 336 -5.39 10.73 -6.82
CA LEU A 336 -4.26 11.62 -7.01
C LEU A 336 -3.34 11.08 -8.12
N GLN A 337 -3.11 11.90 -9.15
CA GLN A 337 -2.29 11.54 -10.31
C GLN A 337 -1.36 12.68 -10.69
N GLY A 338 -0.22 12.33 -11.30
CA GLY A 338 0.70 13.32 -11.83
C GLY A 338 1.30 14.19 -10.72
N LEU A 339 1.42 15.48 -10.99
CA LEU A 339 2.11 16.41 -10.11
C LEU A 339 1.38 16.67 -8.78
N ASP A 340 0.08 16.40 -8.70
CA ASP A 340 -0.71 16.53 -7.46
C ASP A 340 -0.19 15.60 -6.35
N LEU A 341 0.50 14.51 -6.72
CA LEU A 341 1.17 13.63 -5.76
C LEU A 341 2.35 14.31 -5.04
N LEU A 342 2.93 15.36 -5.63
CA LEU A 342 4.13 16.04 -5.16
C LEU A 342 3.86 17.49 -4.73
N ILE A 343 2.81 18.11 -5.28
CA ILE A 343 2.47 19.52 -5.08
C ILE A 343 1.23 19.59 -4.19
N GLY A 344 1.38 20.15 -2.99
CA GLY A 344 0.28 20.39 -2.07
C GLY A 344 0.71 20.34 -0.61
N PRO A 345 -0.16 20.80 0.31
CA PRO A 345 0.14 20.80 1.73
C PRO A 345 0.41 19.36 2.22
N GLY A 346 1.57 19.14 2.83
CA GLY A 346 1.95 17.83 3.38
C GLY A 346 2.54 16.82 2.38
N HIS A 347 2.58 17.12 1.07
CA HIS A 347 3.22 16.27 0.05
C HIS A 347 4.73 16.48 -0.08
N ASN A 348 5.33 17.38 0.69
CA ASN A 348 6.76 17.64 0.69
C ASN A 348 7.50 16.90 1.82
N ARG A 349 7.02 15.72 2.23
CA ARG A 349 7.57 14.97 3.37
C ARG A 349 7.97 13.57 2.92
N PHE A 350 9.26 13.26 3.02
CA PHE A 350 9.82 12.05 2.44
C PHE A 350 10.60 11.23 3.47
N ALA A 351 10.52 9.92 3.37
CA ALA A 351 11.34 8.99 4.13
C ALA A 351 12.42 8.40 3.22
N SER A 352 13.54 7.95 3.81
CA SER A 352 14.53 7.20 3.05
C SER A 352 13.94 5.93 2.46
N PHE A 353 14.19 5.72 1.17
CA PHE A 353 13.83 4.54 0.41
C PHE A 353 15.10 3.90 -0.14
N VAL A 354 15.38 2.67 0.26
CA VAL A 354 16.63 1.94 -0.08
C VAL A 354 16.35 0.65 -0.82
N PHE A 355 17.40 -0.03 -1.31
CA PHE A 355 17.22 -1.25 -2.10
C PHE A 355 16.46 -2.37 -1.36
N GLN A 356 16.61 -2.48 -0.04
CA GLN A 356 15.84 -3.45 0.76
C GLN A 356 14.33 -3.20 0.66
N ASP A 357 13.91 -1.93 0.64
CA ASP A 357 12.50 -1.57 0.52
C ASP A 357 12.01 -1.80 -0.92
N PHE A 358 12.85 -1.44 -1.90
CA PHE A 358 12.56 -1.64 -3.30
C PHE A 358 12.36 -3.11 -3.68
N LEU A 359 13.24 -4.00 -3.23
CA LEU A 359 13.14 -5.43 -3.51
C LEU A 359 12.00 -6.09 -2.73
N ALA A 360 11.65 -5.59 -1.56
CA ALA A 360 10.46 -6.07 -0.85
C ALA A 360 9.17 -5.76 -1.62
N ILE A 361 9.11 -4.61 -2.29
CA ILE A 361 7.93 -4.17 -3.04
C ILE A 361 7.93 -4.74 -4.46
N ALA A 362 9.08 -4.75 -5.14
CA ALA A 362 9.22 -5.19 -6.53
C ALA A 362 10.29 -6.29 -6.67
N PRO A 363 10.07 -7.49 -6.11
CA PRO A 363 11.06 -8.57 -6.12
C PRO A 363 11.44 -9.02 -7.53
N TRP A 364 10.54 -8.91 -8.51
CA TRP A 364 10.82 -9.24 -9.92
C TRP A 364 11.87 -8.34 -10.58
N MET A 365 12.24 -7.23 -9.94
CA MET A 365 13.30 -6.35 -10.44
C MET A 365 14.70 -6.87 -10.13
N GLU A 366 14.84 -7.82 -9.20
CA GLU A 366 16.13 -8.42 -8.85
C GLU A 366 16.79 -9.09 -10.06
N ASP A 367 16.03 -9.86 -10.83
CA ASP A 367 16.53 -10.55 -12.02
C ASP A 367 16.71 -9.61 -13.23
N ARG A 368 16.08 -8.43 -13.20
CA ARG A 368 16.08 -7.48 -14.34
C ARG A 368 17.17 -6.43 -14.23
N ILE A 369 17.47 -5.98 -13.01
CA ILE A 369 18.50 -4.98 -12.76
C ILE A 369 19.85 -5.66 -12.81
N THR A 370 20.70 -5.24 -13.74
CA THR A 370 22.02 -5.85 -13.93
C THR A 370 23.02 -5.42 -12.85
N LYS A 371 22.84 -4.22 -12.29
CA LYS A 371 23.75 -3.64 -11.30
C LYS A 371 23.01 -2.76 -10.29
N PHE A 372 23.19 -3.08 -9.00
CA PHE A 372 22.77 -2.25 -7.88
C PHE A 372 23.96 -1.42 -7.39
N ILE A 373 23.83 -0.10 -7.44
CA ILE A 373 24.92 0.83 -7.14
C ILE A 373 24.52 1.70 -5.95
N GLN A 374 25.36 1.78 -4.92
CA GLN A 374 25.19 2.75 -3.84
C GLN A 374 25.97 4.02 -4.16
N GLY A 375 25.29 5.17 -4.15
CA GLY A 375 25.83 6.46 -4.54
C GLY A 375 25.68 6.77 -6.03
N GLN A 376 26.28 7.89 -6.46
CA GLN A 376 26.09 8.44 -7.81
C GLN A 376 26.55 7.51 -8.95
N GLY A 377 27.34 6.47 -8.63
CA GLY A 377 27.91 5.56 -9.62
C GLY A 377 28.93 6.27 -10.47
N LEU A 378 30.21 6.00 -10.25
CA LEU A 378 31.23 6.41 -11.20
C LEU A 378 31.01 5.56 -12.47
N GLY A 379 30.73 6.22 -13.59
CA GLY A 379 30.53 5.55 -14.87
C GLY A 379 31.70 4.63 -15.18
N ASN A 380 31.39 3.35 -15.42
CA ASN A 380 32.32 2.40 -16.03
C ASN A 380 31.87 2.13 -17.45
#